data_AF-A0A2E8IZZ8-F1
#
_entry.id   AF-A0A2E8IZZ8-F1
#
_cell.length_a   1.000
_cell.length_b   1.000
_cell.length_c   1.000
_cell.angle_alpha   90.00
_cell.angle_beta   90.00
_cell.angle_gamma   90.00
#
_symmetry.space_group_name_H-M   'P 1'
#
loop_
_entity.id
_entity.type
_entity.pdbx_description
1 polymer ?
#
loop_
_entity_poly.entity_id
_entity_poly.type
_entity_poly.pdbx_seq_one_letter_code
_entity_poly.pdbx_strand_id
1 'polypeptide(L)'
;MNDILETNLFRDVKIRINSLVEKIKSANSVAIFATADFESILSLAYLESAMIDANVPYSRKILQSKIHQPKGDEYDYQSKADLIISIEHYEDTWQSEEIDESLRMRIVPLAISVNHPNSDKAHNGALDVVIQCAAIASEICPNGTRVRRLRSLSGVGHWLRESLDNSYDPVYTKIRDILQDEGSIRLLPLPEITDPDIGMLPNMSASMLKRLAKKWSKMGYEQRQQALSELALPCLSNDKLSTPRLEELIWYRIVTGNEQQDLHSQIYTTQQAWPEENGEGKVFASNLLKQLITSGQLM
;
A
#
# COMPACT_ATOMS: atom_id res chain seq x y z
N MET A 1 2.74 2.93 -18.37
CA MET A 1 2.32 3.10 -16.97
C MET A 1 1.74 4.48 -16.90
N ASN A 2 0.50 4.60 -16.44
CA ASN A 2 -0.16 5.88 -16.27
C ASN A 2 0.55 6.63 -15.14
N ASP A 3 0.73 7.92 -15.32
CA ASP A 3 1.22 8.76 -14.24
C ASP A 3 0.13 8.87 -13.16
N ILE A 4 0.43 8.34 -11.97
CA ILE A 4 -0.54 8.33 -10.87
C ILE A 4 -0.71 9.74 -10.28
N LEU A 5 0.30 10.60 -10.42
CA LEU A 5 0.29 11.99 -9.97
C LEU A 5 -0.63 12.88 -10.82
N GLU A 6 -0.88 12.50 -12.08
CA GLU A 6 -1.83 13.18 -12.96
C GLU A 6 -3.30 12.83 -12.66
N THR A 7 -3.54 11.92 -11.72
CA THR A 7 -4.89 11.55 -11.34
C THR A 7 -5.51 12.60 -10.43
N ASN A 8 -6.85 12.71 -10.45
CA ASN A 8 -7.58 13.65 -9.60
C ASN A 8 -7.36 13.43 -8.10
N LEU A 9 -6.87 12.26 -7.68
CA LEU A 9 -6.53 11.97 -6.28
C LEU A 9 -5.43 12.90 -5.75
N PHE A 10 -4.50 13.29 -6.61
CA PHE A 10 -3.32 14.06 -6.22
C PHE A 10 -3.47 15.56 -6.45
N ARG A 11 -4.63 16.03 -6.94
CA ARG A 11 -4.85 17.43 -7.31
C ARG A 11 -4.40 18.40 -6.21
N ASP A 12 -4.77 18.13 -4.97
CA ASP A 12 -4.53 19.01 -3.83
C ASP A 12 -3.06 18.95 -3.34
N VAL A 13 -2.34 17.87 -3.64
CA VAL A 13 -0.98 17.61 -3.11
C VAL A 13 0.10 17.61 -4.18
N LYS A 14 -0.26 17.76 -5.46
CA LYS A 14 0.65 17.63 -6.61
C LYS A 14 1.81 18.61 -6.55
N ILE A 15 1.55 19.87 -6.17
CA ILE A 15 2.58 20.90 -6.03
C ILE A 15 3.63 20.47 -5.00
N ARG A 16 3.17 19.93 -3.86
CA ARG A 16 4.06 19.46 -2.79
C ARG A 16 4.89 18.27 -3.23
N ILE A 17 4.30 17.29 -3.90
CA ILE A 17 5.03 16.11 -4.42
C ILE A 17 6.09 16.54 -5.43
N ASN A 18 5.77 17.44 -6.36
CA ASN A 18 6.76 17.94 -7.32
C ASN A 18 7.90 18.69 -6.62
N SER A 19 7.61 19.51 -5.60
CA SER A 19 8.63 20.17 -4.79
C SER A 19 9.56 19.17 -4.09
N LEU A 20 9.00 18.09 -3.54
CA LEU A 20 9.76 16.97 -2.96
C LEU A 20 10.69 16.30 -3.99
N VAL A 21 10.17 16.00 -5.18
CA VAL A 21 10.93 15.36 -6.26
C VAL A 21 12.10 16.23 -6.70
N GLU A 22 11.88 17.53 -6.90
CA GLU A 22 12.94 18.47 -7.28
C GLU A 22 14.02 18.58 -6.19
N LYS A 23 13.62 18.67 -4.90
CA LYS A 23 14.56 18.65 -3.77
C LYS A 23 15.39 17.36 -3.77
N ILE A 24 14.78 16.20 -4.00
CA ILE A 24 15.48 14.91 -4.07
C ILE A 24 16.47 14.87 -5.23
N LYS A 25 16.07 15.30 -6.43
CA LYS A 25 16.95 15.32 -7.62
C LYS A 25 18.12 16.29 -7.50
N SER A 26 17.94 17.37 -6.74
CA SER A 26 18.96 18.42 -6.56
C SER A 26 19.94 18.18 -5.40
N ALA A 27 19.61 17.28 -4.47
CA ALA A 27 20.43 17.00 -3.30
C ALA A 27 21.69 16.19 -3.65
N ASN A 28 22.85 16.52 -3.07
CA ASN A 28 24.04 15.69 -3.27
C ASN A 28 23.97 14.39 -2.46
N SER A 29 23.20 14.39 -1.36
CA SER A 29 22.93 13.21 -0.56
C SER A 29 21.59 13.30 0.15
N VAL A 30 20.88 12.18 0.24
CA VAL A 30 19.58 12.07 0.93
C VAL A 30 19.69 11.10 2.12
N ALA A 31 19.11 11.44 3.26
CA ALA A 31 18.92 10.52 4.38
C ALA A 31 17.43 10.25 4.59
N ILE A 32 17.03 8.98 4.46
CA ILE A 32 15.63 8.56 4.64
C ILE A 32 15.48 7.83 5.97
N PHE A 33 14.50 8.24 6.76
CA PHE A 33 14.16 7.64 8.04
C PHE A 33 12.76 7.04 7.95
N ALA A 34 12.63 5.78 8.32
CA ALA A 34 11.34 5.08 8.36
C ALA A 34 11.32 4.15 9.57
N THR A 35 10.16 3.89 10.15
CA THR A 35 10.01 2.94 11.26
C THR A 35 9.96 1.50 10.76
N ALA A 36 10.23 0.53 11.64
CA ALA A 36 10.12 -0.90 11.35
C ALA A 36 8.66 -1.38 11.36
N ASP A 37 7.83 -0.73 10.55
CA ASP A 37 6.41 -1.05 10.34
C ASP A 37 6.16 -1.27 8.84
N PHE A 38 5.11 -2.03 8.51
CA PHE A 38 4.92 -2.52 7.15
C PHE A 38 4.76 -1.38 6.12
N GLU A 39 3.90 -0.41 6.41
CA GLU A 39 3.65 0.77 5.58
C GLU A 39 4.92 1.61 5.39
N SER A 40 5.65 1.85 6.49
CA SER A 40 6.93 2.56 6.46
C SER A 40 7.96 1.87 5.55
N ILE A 41 8.02 0.54 5.59
CA ILE A 41 8.97 -0.24 4.77
C ILE A 41 8.56 -0.29 3.30
N LEU A 42 7.27 -0.35 2.99
CA LEU A 42 6.77 -0.22 1.62
C LEU A 42 7.10 1.16 1.04
N SER A 43 6.82 2.24 1.79
CA SER A 43 7.19 3.60 1.42
C SER A 43 8.69 3.75 1.19
N LEU A 44 9.51 3.20 2.09
CA LEU A 44 10.95 3.23 1.99
C LEU A 44 11.44 2.48 0.72
N ALA A 45 10.85 1.33 0.41
CA ALA A 45 11.19 0.56 -0.79
C ALA A 45 10.97 1.34 -2.08
N TYR A 46 9.91 2.15 -2.17
CA TYR A 46 9.67 3.04 -3.31
C TYR A 46 10.75 4.09 -3.46
N LEU A 47 11.04 4.84 -2.39
CA LEU A 47 12.04 5.91 -2.44
C LEU A 47 13.43 5.38 -2.75
N GLU A 48 13.83 4.27 -2.11
CA GLU A 48 15.13 3.64 -2.40
C GLU A 48 15.21 3.11 -3.83
N SER A 49 14.15 2.47 -4.32
CA SER A 49 14.12 1.98 -5.70
C SER A 49 14.30 3.13 -6.70
N ALA A 50 13.63 4.25 -6.47
CA ALA A 50 13.76 5.42 -7.32
C ALA A 50 15.14 6.07 -7.24
N MET A 51 15.70 6.21 -6.04
CA MET A 51 17.04 6.77 -5.86
C MET A 51 18.13 5.87 -6.47
N ILE A 52 18.01 4.55 -6.34
CA ILE A 52 18.91 3.60 -7.00
C ILE A 52 18.80 3.73 -8.52
N ASP A 53 17.57 3.72 -9.05
CA ASP A 53 17.34 3.76 -10.50
C ASP A 53 17.77 5.11 -11.12
N ALA A 54 17.69 6.21 -10.35
CA ALA A 54 18.12 7.55 -10.77
C ALA A 54 19.57 7.91 -10.38
N ASN A 55 20.31 6.99 -9.74
CA ASN A 55 21.65 7.24 -9.19
C ASN A 55 21.74 8.43 -8.21
N VAL A 56 20.70 8.66 -7.40
CA VAL A 56 20.71 9.65 -6.31
C VAL A 56 21.41 9.02 -5.09
N PRO A 57 22.51 9.62 -4.58
CA PRO A 57 23.17 9.10 -3.38
C PRO A 57 22.27 9.20 -2.16
N TYR A 58 22.09 8.10 -1.43
CA TYR A 58 21.24 8.07 -0.26
C TYR A 58 21.80 7.20 0.87
N SER A 59 21.27 7.44 2.06
CA SER A 59 21.42 6.61 3.25
C SER A 59 20.04 6.37 3.86
N ARG A 60 19.86 5.24 4.55
CA ARG A 60 18.61 4.89 5.22
C ARG A 60 18.84 4.59 6.70
N LYS A 61 17.83 4.87 7.53
CA LYS A 61 17.79 4.44 8.93
C LYS A 61 16.41 3.84 9.22
N ILE A 62 16.39 2.55 9.56
CA ILE A 62 15.17 1.89 10.05
C ILE A 62 15.10 2.09 11.57
N LEU A 63 14.16 2.93 11.97
CA LEU A 63 13.83 3.23 13.36
C LEU A 63 13.00 2.10 13.97
N GLN A 64 12.85 2.11 15.28
CA GLN A 64 11.94 1.18 15.96
C GLN A 64 10.49 1.44 15.52
N SER A 65 9.62 0.44 15.61
CA SER A 65 8.19 0.65 15.42
C SER A 65 7.63 1.58 16.51
N LYS A 66 6.69 2.46 16.14
CA LYS A 66 6.02 3.36 17.11
C LYS A 66 5.23 2.60 18.17
N ILE A 67 4.76 1.37 17.88
CA ILE A 67 4.06 0.51 18.84
C ILE A 67 4.97 0.14 20.02
N HIS A 68 6.26 -0.03 19.76
CA HIS A 68 7.24 -0.38 20.79
C HIS A 68 7.95 0.85 21.38
N GLN A 69 7.64 2.06 20.90
CA GLN A 69 8.25 3.28 21.39
C GLN A 69 7.56 3.73 22.69
N PRO A 70 8.32 4.09 23.74
CA PRO A 70 7.73 4.69 24.94
C PRO A 70 6.94 5.96 24.60
N LYS A 71 5.81 6.18 25.28
CA LYS A 71 4.98 7.36 25.05
C LYS A 71 5.78 8.63 25.38
N GLY A 72 5.83 9.56 24.43
CA GLY A 72 6.51 10.85 24.58
C GLY A 72 7.96 10.87 24.14
N ASP A 73 8.55 9.72 23.78
CA ASP A 73 9.87 9.70 23.17
C ASP A 73 9.78 10.15 21.71
N GLU A 74 10.67 11.05 21.31
CA GLU A 74 10.80 11.47 19.91
C GLU A 74 11.89 10.67 19.20
N TYR A 75 11.71 10.45 17.91
CA TYR A 75 12.75 9.86 17.08
C TYR A 75 13.85 10.87 16.77
N ASP A 76 15.09 10.39 16.80
CA ASP A 76 16.25 11.16 16.35
C ASP A 76 16.45 11.02 14.83
N TYR A 77 16.17 12.12 14.13
CA TYR A 77 16.31 12.30 12.69
C TYR A 77 17.62 13.00 12.27
N GLN A 78 18.60 13.14 13.17
CA GLN A 78 19.86 13.80 12.81
C GLN A 78 20.63 13.04 11.73
N SER A 79 21.09 13.80 10.72
CA SER A 79 21.94 13.31 9.64
C SER A 79 22.86 14.42 9.14
N LYS A 80 23.94 14.02 8.46
CA LYS A 80 24.84 14.94 7.74
C LYS A 80 24.48 15.07 6.25
N ALA A 81 23.43 14.40 5.80
CA ALA A 81 22.97 14.48 4.42
C ALA A 81 22.38 15.87 4.12
N ASP A 82 22.43 16.26 2.85
CA ASP A 82 21.92 17.55 2.38
C ASP A 82 20.40 17.64 2.51
N LEU A 83 19.71 16.52 2.28
CA LEU A 83 18.27 16.40 2.42
C LEU A 83 17.93 15.29 3.41
N ILE A 84 17.06 15.60 4.37
CA ILE A 84 16.52 14.64 5.33
C ILE A 84 15.05 14.42 5.02
N ILE A 85 14.65 13.15 4.89
CA ILE A 85 13.27 12.72 4.67
C ILE A 85 12.86 11.79 5.82
N SER A 86 11.71 12.04 6.43
CA SER A 86 11.09 11.11 7.38
C SER A 86 9.75 10.60 6.84
N ILE A 87 9.55 9.29 6.92
CA ILE A 87 8.28 8.63 6.64
C ILE A 87 7.58 8.38 7.96
N GLU A 88 6.41 9.01 8.15
CA GLU A 88 5.72 9.09 9.43
C GLU A 88 4.25 8.65 9.26
N HIS A 89 4.03 7.35 9.05
CA HIS A 89 2.71 6.81 8.72
C HIS A 89 1.68 6.83 9.88
N TYR A 90 2.15 6.84 11.14
CA TYR A 90 1.29 6.93 12.33
C TYR A 90 0.85 8.36 12.69
N GLU A 91 1.23 9.35 11.90
CA GLU A 91 0.73 10.71 12.10
C GLU A 91 -0.74 10.80 11.68
N ASP A 92 -1.44 11.80 12.24
CA ASP A 92 -2.77 12.15 11.78
C ASP A 92 -2.76 12.58 10.30
N THR A 93 -3.94 12.78 9.73
CA THR A 93 -4.03 13.28 8.36
C THR A 93 -3.88 14.81 8.36
N TRP A 94 -2.87 15.31 7.65
CA TRP A 94 -2.51 16.73 7.59
C TRP A 94 -2.99 17.42 6.32
N GLN A 95 -3.28 18.71 6.39
CA GLN A 95 -3.31 19.54 5.17
C GLN A 95 -1.87 19.79 4.71
N SER A 96 -1.67 19.86 3.39
CA SER A 96 -0.33 20.00 2.81
C SER A 96 0.40 21.26 3.30
N GLU A 97 -0.33 22.33 3.56
CA GLU A 97 0.18 23.64 3.96
C GLU A 97 0.55 23.72 5.45
N GLU A 98 0.06 22.78 6.26
CA GLU A 98 0.26 22.76 7.72
C GLU A 98 1.53 21.99 8.13
N ILE A 99 2.19 21.33 7.18
CA ILE A 99 3.36 20.50 7.44
C ILE A 99 4.59 21.37 7.64
N ASP A 100 5.18 21.30 8.83
CA ASP A 100 6.50 21.89 9.09
C ASP A 100 7.60 21.11 8.37
N GLU A 101 8.26 21.77 7.43
CA GLU A 101 9.39 21.26 6.65
C GLU A 101 10.71 22.01 6.93
N SER A 102 10.78 22.77 8.03
CA SER A 102 11.94 23.63 8.34
C SER A 102 13.24 22.85 8.56
N LEU A 103 13.16 21.67 9.18
CA LEU A 103 14.33 20.84 9.51
C LEU A 103 14.48 19.62 8.60
N ARG A 104 13.37 19.08 8.12
CA ARG A 104 13.34 17.87 7.28
C ARG A 104 12.05 17.84 6.47
N MET A 105 12.06 17.11 5.37
CA MET A 105 10.86 16.84 4.60
C MET A 105 10.09 15.68 5.24
N ARG A 106 8.86 15.92 5.67
CA ARG A 106 8.02 14.90 6.33
C ARG A 106 7.03 14.30 5.34
N ILE A 107 7.02 12.98 5.17
CA ILE A 107 5.97 12.27 4.42
C ILE A 107 5.01 11.69 5.45
N VAL A 108 3.89 12.40 5.62
CA VAL A 108 2.77 12.08 6.52
C VAL A 108 1.51 11.83 5.70
N PRO A 109 0.47 11.18 6.22
CA PRO A 109 -0.81 11.09 5.53
C PRO A 109 -1.38 12.48 5.21
N LEU A 110 -1.86 12.67 3.97
CA LEU A 110 -2.34 13.97 3.48
C LEU A 110 -3.83 13.96 3.23
N ALA A 111 -4.54 14.99 3.70
CA ALA A 111 -5.94 15.19 3.38
C ALA A 111 -6.10 15.52 1.89
N ILE A 112 -7.13 14.93 1.26
CA ILE A 112 -7.47 15.21 -0.13
C ILE A 112 -8.98 15.30 -0.34
N SER A 113 -9.39 16.01 -1.37
CA SER A 113 -10.77 16.06 -1.83
C SER A 113 -11.02 14.95 -2.85
N VAL A 114 -11.98 14.07 -2.57
CA VAL A 114 -12.40 13.00 -3.49
C VAL A 114 -13.78 13.31 -4.05
N ASN A 115 -13.84 13.55 -5.36
CA ASN A 115 -15.10 13.68 -6.07
C ASN A 115 -15.67 12.29 -6.36
N HIS A 116 -16.97 12.13 -6.09
CA HIS A 116 -17.73 10.95 -6.45
C HIS A 116 -18.60 11.27 -7.68
N PRO A 117 -18.66 10.40 -8.71
CA PRO A 117 -19.39 10.70 -9.95
C PRO A 117 -20.87 11.04 -9.74
N ASN A 118 -21.47 10.51 -8.67
CA ASN A 118 -22.88 10.67 -8.34
C ASN A 118 -23.14 11.66 -7.18
N SER A 119 -22.17 12.50 -6.83
CA SER A 119 -22.32 13.48 -5.73
C SER A 119 -21.60 14.77 -6.05
N ASP A 120 -22.32 15.89 -6.01
CA ASP A 120 -21.77 17.24 -6.14
C ASP A 120 -20.99 17.70 -4.89
N LYS A 121 -21.03 16.93 -3.80
CA LYS A 121 -20.23 17.19 -2.59
C LYS A 121 -18.84 16.57 -2.74
N ALA A 122 -17.81 17.37 -2.47
CA ALA A 122 -16.46 16.89 -2.23
C ALA A 122 -16.45 16.06 -0.94
N HIS A 123 -15.92 14.83 -1.02
CA HIS A 123 -15.74 13.96 0.15
C HIS A 123 -14.29 14.07 0.62
N ASN A 124 -14.08 14.03 1.93
CA ASN A 124 -12.73 14.03 2.49
C ASN A 124 -12.14 12.62 2.38
N GLY A 125 -11.00 12.50 1.73
CA GLY A 125 -10.14 11.31 1.75
C GLY A 125 -8.78 11.65 2.33
N ALA A 126 -7.91 10.65 2.40
CA ALA A 126 -6.53 10.83 2.81
C ALA A 126 -5.61 10.00 1.92
N LEU A 127 -4.51 10.55 1.42
CA LEU A 127 -3.45 9.78 0.78
C LEU A 127 -2.52 9.25 1.86
N ASP A 128 -2.37 7.93 1.94
CA ASP A 128 -1.40 7.32 2.83
C ASP A 128 0.06 7.53 2.33
N VAL A 129 1.05 7.23 3.18
CA VAL A 129 2.46 7.48 2.85
C VAL A 129 3.00 6.57 1.75
N VAL A 130 2.43 5.38 1.54
CA VAL A 130 2.85 4.40 0.53
C VAL A 130 2.52 4.93 -0.86
N ILE A 131 1.27 5.34 -1.09
CA ILE A 131 0.86 5.88 -2.39
C ILE A 131 1.54 7.21 -2.72
N GLN A 132 1.82 8.05 -1.71
CA GLN A 132 2.65 9.25 -1.89
C GLN A 132 4.07 8.90 -2.33
N CYS A 133 4.72 7.94 -1.66
CA CYS A 133 6.07 7.49 -2.03
C CYS A 133 6.10 6.82 -3.41
N ALA A 134 5.05 6.08 -3.78
CA ALA A 134 4.91 5.50 -5.11
C ALA A 134 4.82 6.57 -6.21
N ALA A 135 4.09 7.66 -5.96
CA ALA A 135 4.02 8.80 -6.87
C ALA A 135 5.37 9.53 -6.97
N ILE A 136 6.01 9.84 -5.84
CA ILE A 136 7.34 10.46 -5.80
C ILE A 136 8.37 9.59 -6.56
N ALA A 137 8.35 8.28 -6.34
CA ALA A 137 9.25 7.34 -7.01
C ALA A 137 9.04 7.33 -8.53
N SER A 138 7.78 7.36 -8.97
CA SER A 138 7.41 7.43 -10.39
C SER A 138 7.88 8.74 -11.03
N GLU A 139 7.82 9.86 -10.33
CA GLU A 139 8.31 11.16 -10.84
C GLU A 139 9.84 11.28 -10.85
N ILE A 140 10.51 10.61 -9.92
CA ILE A 140 11.98 10.57 -9.90
C ILE A 140 12.50 9.74 -11.08
N CYS A 141 11.95 8.54 -11.27
CA CYS A 141 12.41 7.62 -12.32
C CYS A 141 11.24 6.79 -12.89
N PRO A 142 10.42 7.34 -13.81
CA PRO A 142 9.19 6.69 -14.28
C PRO A 142 9.44 5.38 -15.03
N ASN A 143 10.60 5.28 -15.67
CA ASN A 143 11.05 4.08 -16.39
C ASN A 143 12.07 3.25 -15.58
N GLY A 144 12.23 3.55 -14.29
CA GLY A 144 13.10 2.82 -13.38
C GLY A 144 12.70 1.36 -13.29
N THR A 145 13.67 0.46 -13.40
CA THR A 145 13.39 -0.99 -13.39
C THR A 145 12.80 -1.44 -12.05
N ARG A 146 13.31 -0.92 -10.92
CA ARG A 146 12.84 -1.24 -9.57
C ARG A 146 11.54 -0.51 -9.27
N VAL A 147 11.44 0.77 -9.65
CA VAL A 147 10.20 1.55 -9.49
C VAL A 147 9.01 0.86 -10.15
N ARG A 148 9.17 0.45 -11.42
CA ARG A 148 8.11 -0.28 -12.15
C ARG A 148 7.78 -1.63 -11.52
N ARG A 149 8.76 -2.29 -10.91
CA ARG A 149 8.56 -3.60 -10.26
C ARG A 149 7.65 -3.50 -9.05
N LEU A 150 7.73 -2.41 -8.30
CA LEU A 150 6.89 -2.16 -7.13
C LEU A 150 5.48 -1.68 -7.48
N ARG A 151 5.21 -1.33 -8.75
CA ARG A 151 3.99 -0.60 -9.16
C ARG A 151 2.69 -1.18 -8.62
N SER A 152 2.54 -2.49 -8.61
CA SER A 152 1.33 -3.16 -8.13
C SER A 152 1.05 -2.96 -6.63
N LEU A 153 2.07 -2.60 -5.85
CA LEU A 153 1.98 -2.39 -4.41
C LEU A 153 1.51 -0.97 -4.04
N SER A 154 1.21 -0.13 -5.04
CA SER A 154 0.90 1.31 -4.82
C SER A 154 -0.30 1.53 -3.90
N GLY A 155 -1.26 0.60 -3.92
CA GLY A 155 -2.48 0.66 -3.09
C GLY A 155 -2.39 -0.05 -1.74
N VAL A 156 -1.25 -0.66 -1.39
CA VAL A 156 -1.16 -1.50 -0.18
C VAL A 156 -1.32 -0.70 1.11
N GLY A 157 -0.80 0.52 1.19
CA GLY A 157 -0.97 1.34 2.39
C GLY A 157 -2.44 1.64 2.70
N HIS A 158 -3.23 1.95 1.67
CA HIS A 158 -4.69 2.06 1.78
C HIS A 158 -5.37 0.74 2.16
N TRP A 159 -4.89 -0.39 1.63
CA TRP A 159 -5.39 -1.69 2.07
C TRP A 159 -5.14 -1.95 3.55
N LEU A 160 -3.99 -1.52 4.09
CA LEU A 160 -3.61 -1.74 5.49
C LEU A 160 -4.36 -0.82 6.47
N ARG A 161 -4.92 0.29 5.98
CA ARG A 161 -5.69 1.23 6.81
C ARG A 161 -7.04 0.67 7.24
N GLU A 162 -7.53 1.17 8.37
CA GLU A 162 -8.84 0.84 8.93
C GLU A 162 -10.03 1.51 8.18
N SER A 163 -9.77 2.32 7.15
CA SER A 163 -10.82 2.98 6.36
C SER A 163 -11.78 1.95 5.76
N LEU A 164 -11.21 0.87 5.22
CA LEU A 164 -11.96 -0.27 4.69
C LEU A 164 -12.67 -1.08 5.77
N ASP A 165 -12.25 -1.03 7.04
CA ASP A 165 -12.92 -1.75 8.13
C ASP A 165 -14.19 -1.05 8.61
N ASN A 166 -14.29 0.25 8.37
CA ASN A 166 -15.45 1.04 8.80
C ASN A 166 -16.41 1.35 7.65
N SER A 167 -15.88 1.56 6.44
CA SER A 167 -16.67 2.01 5.29
C SER A 167 -15.95 1.72 3.96
N TYR A 168 -16.49 2.24 2.87
CA TYR A 168 -15.85 2.20 1.55
C TYR A 168 -14.68 3.18 1.47
N ASP A 169 -13.52 2.74 0.95
CA ASP A 169 -12.38 3.61 0.65
C ASP A 169 -12.34 3.96 -0.86
N PRO A 170 -12.74 5.19 -1.24
CA PRO A 170 -12.75 5.60 -2.64
C PRO A 170 -11.35 5.80 -3.22
N VAL A 171 -10.33 6.00 -2.38
CA VAL A 171 -8.95 6.19 -2.82
C VAL A 171 -8.36 4.84 -3.19
N TYR A 172 -8.50 3.84 -2.31
CA TYR A 172 -8.10 2.46 -2.59
C TYR A 172 -8.70 1.95 -3.92
N THR A 173 -10.02 2.11 -4.08
CA THR A 173 -10.74 1.66 -5.27
C THR A 173 -10.22 2.34 -6.54
N LYS A 174 -10.04 3.67 -6.51
CA LYS A 174 -9.48 4.40 -7.66
C LYS A 174 -8.07 3.95 -8.00
N ILE A 175 -7.19 3.74 -7.02
CA ILE A 175 -5.83 3.24 -7.25
C ILE A 175 -5.89 1.86 -7.90
N ARG A 176 -6.68 0.94 -7.35
CA ARG A 176 -6.87 -0.41 -7.90
C ARG A 176 -7.34 -0.36 -9.35
N ASP A 177 -8.36 0.44 -9.65
CA ASP A 177 -8.91 0.57 -10.99
C ASP A 177 -7.88 1.15 -11.97
N ILE A 178 -7.11 2.17 -11.56
CA ILE A 178 -5.99 2.71 -12.37
C ILE A 178 -4.96 1.62 -12.68
N LEU A 179 -4.55 0.85 -11.67
CA LEU A 179 -3.56 -0.23 -11.82
C LEU A 179 -4.08 -1.35 -12.72
N GLN A 180 -5.39 -1.65 -12.67
CA GLN A 180 -6.03 -2.63 -13.53
C GLN A 180 -6.10 -2.14 -14.97
N ASP A 181 -6.56 -0.91 -15.20
CA ASP A 181 -6.73 -0.31 -16.52
C ASP A 181 -5.39 -0.18 -17.26
N GLU A 182 -4.30 0.11 -16.55
CA GLU A 182 -2.96 0.15 -17.14
C GLU A 182 -2.29 -1.22 -17.29
N GLY A 183 -2.92 -2.29 -16.80
CA GLY A 183 -2.42 -3.67 -16.87
C GLY A 183 -1.35 -4.04 -15.83
N SER A 184 -1.15 -3.23 -14.79
CA SER A 184 -0.21 -3.52 -13.69
C SER A 184 -0.71 -4.62 -12.77
N ILE A 185 -2.04 -4.79 -12.64
CA ILE A 185 -2.67 -5.85 -11.86
C ILE A 185 -3.81 -6.50 -12.64
N ARG A 186 -4.23 -7.69 -12.21
CA ARG A 186 -5.48 -8.34 -12.62
C ARG A 186 -6.36 -8.54 -11.40
N LEU A 187 -7.67 -8.39 -11.57
CA LEU A 187 -8.65 -8.70 -10.53
C LEU A 187 -9.32 -10.03 -10.87
N LEU A 188 -9.29 -10.96 -9.93
CA LEU A 188 -9.93 -12.26 -10.06
C LEU A 188 -10.85 -12.51 -8.85
N PRO A 189 -11.96 -13.25 -9.01
CA PRO A 189 -12.74 -13.69 -7.87
C PRO A 189 -11.99 -14.79 -7.10
N LEU A 190 -12.27 -14.93 -5.81
CA LEU A 190 -11.57 -15.86 -4.91
C LEU A 190 -11.46 -17.31 -5.44
N PRO A 191 -12.49 -17.92 -6.07
CA PRO A 191 -12.39 -19.28 -6.62
C PRO A 191 -11.42 -19.44 -7.80
N GLU A 192 -10.97 -18.34 -8.43
CA GLU A 192 -9.97 -18.36 -9.51
C GLU A 192 -8.53 -18.21 -9.00
N ILE A 193 -8.35 -17.90 -7.71
CA ILE A 193 -7.02 -17.83 -7.11
C ILE A 193 -6.49 -19.25 -6.86
N THR A 194 -5.23 -19.48 -7.21
CA THR A 194 -4.64 -20.83 -7.14
C THR A 194 -4.31 -21.22 -5.70
N ASP A 195 -3.71 -20.30 -4.94
CA ASP A 195 -3.32 -20.55 -3.54
C ASP A 195 -3.74 -19.40 -2.59
N PRO A 196 -5.06 -19.17 -2.41
CA PRO A 196 -5.54 -18.11 -1.54
C PRO A 196 -5.36 -18.49 -0.06
N ASP A 197 -4.76 -17.59 0.70
CA ASP A 197 -4.88 -17.56 2.15
C ASP A 197 -6.28 -17.07 2.54
N ILE A 198 -7.02 -17.92 3.24
CA ILE A 198 -8.37 -17.66 3.73
C ILE A 198 -8.41 -17.28 5.22
N GLY A 199 -7.26 -17.18 5.91
CA GLY A 199 -7.17 -16.80 7.32
C GLY A 199 -7.77 -15.41 7.60
N MET A 200 -7.76 -14.54 6.59
CA MET A 200 -8.42 -13.23 6.61
C MET A 200 -9.95 -13.28 6.40
N LEU A 201 -10.52 -14.44 6.05
CA LEU A 201 -11.94 -14.65 5.77
C LEU A 201 -12.56 -15.47 6.90
N PRO A 202 -13.09 -14.82 7.96
CA PRO A 202 -13.57 -15.52 9.14
C PRO A 202 -14.71 -16.47 8.79
N ASN A 203 -14.73 -17.65 9.41
CA ASN A 203 -15.75 -18.69 9.21
C ASN A 203 -15.86 -19.25 7.78
N MET A 204 -14.96 -18.88 6.85
CA MET A 204 -14.98 -19.43 5.50
C MET A 204 -14.55 -20.88 5.47
N SER A 205 -15.33 -21.72 4.79
CA SER A 205 -15.00 -23.13 4.60
C SER A 205 -14.02 -23.35 3.45
N ALA A 206 -12.77 -23.69 3.76
CA ALA A 206 -11.76 -24.11 2.78
C ALA A 206 -12.26 -25.23 1.86
N SER A 207 -13.03 -26.17 2.43
CA SER A 207 -13.58 -27.31 1.70
C SER A 207 -14.63 -26.88 0.66
N MET A 208 -15.46 -25.88 0.99
CA MET A 208 -16.45 -25.32 0.07
C MET A 208 -15.76 -24.53 -1.04
N LEU A 209 -14.79 -23.68 -0.71
CA LEU A 209 -14.00 -22.93 -1.69
C LEU A 209 -13.32 -23.89 -2.68
N LYS A 210 -12.63 -24.92 -2.20
CA LYS A 210 -11.96 -25.92 -3.05
C LYS A 210 -12.95 -26.66 -3.98
N ARG A 211 -14.17 -26.92 -3.52
CA ARG A 211 -15.22 -27.53 -4.34
C ARG A 211 -15.76 -26.56 -5.38
N LEU A 212 -15.93 -25.29 -5.02
CA LEU A 212 -16.38 -24.23 -5.92
C LEU A 212 -15.35 -23.99 -7.03
N ALA A 213 -14.07 -23.80 -6.68
CA ALA A 213 -12.97 -23.60 -7.63
C ALA A 213 -12.94 -24.69 -8.74
N LYS A 214 -13.13 -25.97 -8.37
CA LYS A 214 -13.19 -27.09 -9.33
C LYS A 214 -14.34 -27.00 -10.35
N LYS A 215 -15.44 -26.36 -9.97
CA LYS A 215 -16.65 -26.23 -10.82
C LYS A 215 -16.70 -24.87 -11.53
N TRP A 216 -15.92 -23.90 -11.08
CA TRP A 216 -16.00 -22.48 -11.45
C TRP A 216 -15.98 -22.24 -12.96
N SER A 217 -15.06 -22.88 -13.67
CA SER A 217 -14.92 -22.76 -15.13
C SER A 217 -16.13 -23.26 -15.93
N LYS A 218 -16.99 -24.08 -15.33
CA LYS A 218 -18.20 -24.66 -15.95
C LYS A 218 -19.49 -23.90 -15.60
N MET A 219 -19.42 -22.94 -14.68
CA MET A 219 -20.58 -22.20 -14.19
C MET A 219 -20.85 -20.97 -15.05
N GLY A 220 -22.13 -20.69 -15.30
CA GLY A 220 -22.58 -19.44 -15.93
C GLY A 220 -22.54 -18.25 -14.97
N TYR A 221 -22.80 -17.05 -15.47
CA TYR A 221 -22.76 -15.80 -14.70
C TYR A 221 -23.63 -15.83 -13.44
N GLU A 222 -24.93 -16.16 -13.58
CA GLU A 222 -25.87 -16.20 -12.44
C GLU A 222 -25.48 -17.24 -11.40
N GLN A 223 -25.01 -18.41 -11.85
CA GLN A 223 -24.54 -19.48 -10.96
C GLN A 223 -23.31 -19.05 -10.17
N ARG A 224 -22.36 -18.33 -10.80
CA ARG A 224 -21.17 -17.79 -10.14
C ARG A 224 -21.54 -16.75 -9.09
N GLN A 225 -22.45 -15.83 -9.42
CA GLN A 225 -22.93 -14.82 -8.50
C GLN A 225 -23.57 -15.46 -7.26
N GLN A 226 -24.51 -16.38 -7.45
CA GLN A 226 -25.16 -17.09 -6.35
C GLN A 226 -24.15 -17.87 -5.50
N ALA A 227 -23.23 -18.60 -6.14
CA ALA A 227 -22.26 -19.42 -5.41
C ALA A 227 -21.25 -18.61 -4.59
N LEU A 228 -20.86 -17.41 -5.05
CA LEU A 228 -20.04 -16.49 -4.26
C LEU A 228 -20.80 -15.94 -3.07
N SER A 229 -22.07 -15.53 -3.24
CA SER A 229 -22.91 -15.08 -2.13
C SER A 229 -23.09 -16.17 -1.07
N GLU A 230 -23.33 -17.42 -1.48
CA GLU A 230 -23.42 -18.57 -0.57
C GLU A 230 -22.08 -18.84 0.14
N LEU A 231 -20.95 -18.69 -0.56
CA LEU A 231 -19.62 -18.87 0.02
C LEU A 231 -19.29 -17.79 1.06
N ALA A 232 -19.69 -16.54 0.82
CA ALA A 232 -19.40 -15.40 1.67
C ALA A 232 -20.34 -15.29 2.89
N LEU A 233 -21.53 -15.89 2.83
CA LEU A 233 -22.56 -15.81 3.88
C LEU A 233 -22.04 -16.09 5.31
N PRO A 234 -21.19 -17.11 5.56
CA PRO A 234 -20.64 -17.34 6.90
C PRO A 234 -19.72 -16.21 7.40
N CYS A 235 -19.07 -15.47 6.51
CA CYS A 235 -18.18 -14.37 6.87
C CYS A 235 -18.95 -13.16 7.39
N LEU A 236 -20.21 -12.98 6.97
CA LEU A 236 -21.07 -11.87 7.40
C LEU A 236 -21.47 -11.94 8.88
N SER A 237 -21.26 -13.07 9.55
CA SER A 237 -21.52 -13.19 10.99
C SER A 237 -20.40 -12.62 11.85
N ASN A 238 -19.29 -12.19 11.25
CA ASN A 238 -18.15 -11.59 11.93
C ASN A 238 -18.28 -10.05 11.90
N ASP A 239 -18.21 -9.42 13.07
CA ASP A 239 -18.36 -7.97 13.24
C ASP A 239 -17.07 -7.18 12.95
N LYS A 240 -15.93 -7.86 12.81
CA LYS A 240 -14.62 -7.25 12.55
C LYS A 240 -14.28 -7.13 11.07
N LEU A 241 -14.98 -7.85 10.19
CA LEU A 241 -14.76 -7.75 8.75
C LEU A 241 -15.93 -6.99 8.11
N SER A 242 -15.65 -5.77 7.64
CA SER A 242 -16.65 -4.94 6.99
C SER A 242 -17.15 -5.55 5.67
N THR A 243 -18.36 -5.18 5.26
CA THR A 243 -18.90 -5.57 3.94
C THR A 243 -18.00 -5.11 2.79
N PRO A 244 -17.51 -3.84 2.73
CA PRO A 244 -16.60 -3.42 1.67
C PRO A 244 -15.31 -4.24 1.61
N ARG A 245 -14.68 -4.53 2.76
CA ARG A 245 -13.45 -5.34 2.78
C ARG A 245 -13.74 -6.78 2.37
N LEU A 246 -14.86 -7.36 2.79
CA LEU A 246 -15.28 -8.68 2.33
C LEU A 246 -15.51 -8.71 0.81
N GLU A 247 -16.10 -7.65 0.23
CA GLU A 247 -16.28 -7.57 -1.22
C GLU A 247 -14.95 -7.62 -1.98
N GLU A 248 -13.96 -6.85 -1.52
CA GLU A 248 -12.60 -6.89 -2.07
C GLU A 248 -11.98 -8.30 -2.01
N LEU A 249 -12.14 -8.98 -0.87
CA LEU A 249 -11.56 -10.31 -0.65
C LEU A 249 -12.25 -11.44 -1.41
N ILE A 250 -13.49 -11.24 -1.86
CA ILE A 250 -14.27 -12.29 -2.55
C ILE A 250 -14.30 -12.06 -4.05
N TRP A 251 -14.48 -10.82 -4.51
CA TRP A 251 -14.67 -10.49 -5.93
C TRP A 251 -13.43 -9.89 -6.60
N TYR A 252 -12.57 -9.19 -5.86
CA TYR A 252 -11.53 -8.32 -6.43
C TYR A 252 -10.12 -8.68 -5.94
N ARG A 253 -9.79 -9.98 -5.92
CA ARG A 253 -8.45 -10.44 -5.50
C ARG A 253 -7.40 -9.96 -6.49
N ILE A 254 -6.39 -9.27 -5.98
CA ILE A 254 -5.35 -8.65 -6.79
C ILE A 254 -4.29 -9.69 -7.14
N VAL A 255 -4.06 -9.93 -8.43
CA VAL A 255 -3.00 -10.82 -8.94
C VAL A 255 -2.00 -10.05 -9.77
N THR A 256 -0.73 -10.29 -9.51
CA THR A 256 0.42 -9.63 -10.11
C THR A 256 1.23 -10.60 -10.95
N GLY A 257 1.46 -10.25 -12.22
CA GLY A 257 2.19 -11.10 -13.16
C GLY A 257 1.64 -12.53 -13.22
N ASN A 258 2.53 -13.51 -13.03
CA ASN A 258 2.23 -14.95 -13.06
C ASN A 258 2.22 -15.59 -11.65
N GLU A 259 2.07 -14.78 -10.60
CA GLU A 259 2.03 -15.27 -9.22
C GLU A 259 0.82 -16.18 -8.99
N GLN A 260 1.02 -17.20 -8.17
CA GLN A 260 -0.01 -18.19 -7.84
C GLN A 260 -0.93 -17.72 -6.70
N GLN A 261 -0.37 -16.89 -5.81
CA GLN A 261 -1.05 -16.33 -4.65
C GLN A 261 -1.35 -14.86 -4.89
N ASP A 262 -2.55 -14.43 -4.51
CA ASP A 262 -2.96 -13.04 -4.63
C ASP A 262 -2.27 -12.13 -3.60
N LEU A 263 -2.23 -10.83 -3.91
CA LEU A 263 -1.57 -9.82 -3.09
C LEU A 263 -2.19 -9.70 -1.69
N HIS A 264 -3.51 -9.87 -1.54
CA HIS A 264 -4.16 -9.78 -0.23
C HIS A 264 -3.70 -10.90 0.70
N SER A 265 -3.56 -12.13 0.17
CA SER A 265 -2.91 -13.24 0.85
C SER A 265 -1.48 -12.94 1.23
N GLN A 266 -0.68 -12.41 0.31
CA GLN A 266 0.71 -12.08 0.61
C GLN A 266 0.83 -11.03 1.73
N ILE A 267 -0.02 -9.99 1.69
CA ILE A 267 -0.10 -8.97 2.74
C ILE A 267 -0.44 -9.61 4.08
N TYR A 268 -1.49 -10.43 4.13
CA TYR A 268 -1.93 -11.07 5.37
C TYR A 268 -0.83 -11.96 5.97
N THR A 269 -0.23 -12.84 5.16
CA THR A 269 0.85 -13.71 5.63
C THR A 269 2.06 -12.90 6.11
N THR A 270 2.38 -11.78 5.43
CA THR A 270 3.44 -10.86 5.85
C THR A 270 3.14 -10.22 7.21
N GLN A 271 1.90 -9.79 7.45
CA GLN A 271 1.46 -9.25 8.74
C GLN A 271 1.54 -10.31 9.85
N GLN A 272 1.12 -11.54 9.57
CA GLN A 272 1.18 -12.64 10.55
C GLN A 272 2.62 -13.07 10.87
N ALA A 273 3.53 -12.93 9.91
CA ALA A 273 4.94 -13.25 10.09
C ALA A 273 5.74 -12.14 10.79
N TRP A 274 5.16 -10.95 10.98
CA TRP A 274 5.86 -9.81 11.56
C TRP A 274 6.16 -10.07 13.05
N PRO A 275 7.44 -10.05 13.49
CA PRO A 275 7.78 -10.35 14.87
C PRO A 275 7.23 -9.31 15.87
N GLU A 276 6.76 -9.77 17.03
CA GLU A 276 6.36 -8.91 18.15
C GLU A 276 7.57 -8.33 18.90
N GLU A 277 8.74 -8.98 18.82
CA GLU A 277 9.96 -8.50 19.46
C GLU A 277 10.66 -7.44 18.61
N ASN A 278 10.88 -6.25 19.18
CA ASN A 278 11.45 -5.08 18.48
C ASN A 278 12.77 -5.36 17.74
N GLY A 279 13.69 -6.12 18.35
CA GLY A 279 14.98 -6.44 17.73
C GLY A 279 14.82 -7.27 16.45
N GLU A 280 13.94 -8.28 16.51
CA GLU A 280 13.62 -9.16 15.38
C GLU A 280 12.81 -8.43 14.31
N GLY A 281 11.89 -7.53 14.72
CA GLY A 281 11.08 -6.72 13.81
C GLY A 281 11.94 -5.84 12.87
N LYS A 282 13.02 -5.23 13.37
CA LYS A 282 13.97 -4.47 12.53
C LYS A 282 14.69 -5.33 11.51
N VAL A 283 15.08 -6.55 11.89
CA VAL A 283 15.75 -7.51 10.99
C VAL A 283 14.78 -7.96 9.92
N PHE A 284 13.54 -8.31 10.31
CA PHE A 284 12.46 -8.67 9.39
C PHE A 284 12.19 -7.54 8.39
N ALA A 285 12.00 -6.31 8.88
CA ALA A 285 11.80 -5.11 8.06
C ALA A 285 12.93 -4.89 7.03
N SER A 286 14.19 -5.04 7.46
CA SER A 286 15.35 -4.91 6.57
C SER A 286 15.39 -6.00 5.49
N ASN A 287 15.04 -7.24 5.84
CA ASN A 287 14.97 -8.34 4.89
C ASN A 287 13.83 -8.16 3.88
N LEU A 288 12.65 -7.75 4.35
CA LEU A 288 11.50 -7.45 3.49
C LEU A 288 11.82 -6.30 2.53
N LEU A 289 12.44 -5.22 3.02
CA LEU A 289 12.90 -4.11 2.18
C LEU A 289 13.81 -4.59 1.05
N LYS A 290 14.78 -5.46 1.36
CA LYS A 290 15.68 -6.05 0.36
C LYS A 290 14.90 -6.88 -0.66
N GLN A 291 13.94 -7.70 -0.21
CA GLN A 291 13.11 -8.52 -1.07
C GLN A 291 12.29 -7.64 -2.02
N LEU A 292 11.63 -6.60 -1.50
CA LEU A 292 10.87 -5.62 -2.26
C LEU A 292 11.72 -4.94 -3.35
N ILE A 293 12.89 -4.39 -2.98
CA ILE A 293 13.77 -3.71 -3.96
C ILE A 293 14.28 -4.68 -5.04
N THR A 294 14.51 -5.95 -4.69
CA THR A 294 15.09 -6.94 -5.60
C THR A 294 14.06 -7.59 -6.51
N SER A 295 12.90 -7.97 -5.96
CA SER A 295 11.88 -8.80 -6.61
C SER A 295 10.52 -8.11 -6.78
N GLY A 296 10.25 -7.04 -6.04
CA GLY A 296 8.94 -6.38 -5.98
C GLY A 296 7.87 -7.20 -5.28
N GLN A 297 8.26 -8.26 -4.58
CA GLN A 297 7.36 -9.21 -3.93
C GLN A 297 7.43 -9.08 -2.41
N LEU A 298 6.34 -9.43 -1.75
CA LEU A 298 6.25 -9.47 -0.29
C LEU A 298 6.80 -10.78 0.29
N MET A 299 6.85 -11.85 -0.51
CA MET A 299 7.37 -13.18 -0.16
C MET A 299 8.21 -13.75 -1.29
#